data_AF-A0A1J5S6A6-F1
#
_entry.id   AF-A0A1J5S6A6-F1
#
_cell.length_a   1.000
_cell.length_b   1.000
_cell.length_c   1.000
_cell.angle_alpha   90.00
_cell.angle_beta   90.00
_cell.angle_gamma   90.00
#
_symmetry.space_group_name_H-M   'P 1'
#
loop_
_entity.id
_entity.type
_entity.pdbx_description
1 polymer ?
#
loop_
_entity_poly.entity_id
_entity_poly.type
_entity_poly.pdbx_seq_one_letter_code
_entity_poly.pdbx_strand_id
1 'polypeptide(L)'
;MMAGKAIDTGSYAIWTIPGKKEWTIIINKDAKNWGTVYSEADDLFRFTVEAESMKPSMETFTMQFANIKPESCELHLLWGTTAVSIPITTSIKEKIRAQVDKALSADKITAGTYQAAANFYYEWDKDYNKALANAAKATEASPKAFYLFLLKARIEKDMGDKVSAKADAEKCIALATEAKNDDYVRQGKELIAKL
;
A
#
# COMPACT_ATOMS: atom_id res chain seq x y z
N MET A 1 -1.87 10.93 -7.94
CA MET A 1 -3.02 11.83 -8.06
C MET A 1 -3.13 12.67 -6.79
N MET A 2 -3.65 13.89 -6.92
CA MET A 2 -3.98 14.77 -5.80
C MET A 2 -5.43 15.20 -5.96
N ALA A 3 -6.24 14.99 -4.91
CA ALA A 3 -7.69 15.24 -4.95
C ALA A 3 -8.39 14.63 -6.18
N GLY A 4 -8.03 13.38 -6.53
CA GLY A 4 -8.59 12.67 -7.68
C GLY A 4 -8.10 13.15 -9.05
N LYS A 5 -7.20 14.13 -9.13
CA LYS A 5 -6.62 14.64 -10.37
C LYS A 5 -5.22 14.08 -10.60
N ALA A 6 -4.92 13.71 -11.83
CA ALA A 6 -3.58 13.26 -12.22
C ALA A 6 -2.58 14.41 -12.10
N ILE A 7 -1.37 14.09 -11.61
CA ILE A 7 -0.25 15.01 -11.51
C ILE A 7 0.99 14.24 -11.97
N ASP A 8 1.68 14.79 -12.97
CA ASP A 8 2.88 14.18 -13.50
C ASP A 8 4.07 14.41 -12.56
N THR A 9 5.17 13.70 -12.81
CA THR A 9 6.40 13.92 -12.05
C THR A 9 6.96 15.31 -12.37
N GLY A 10 7.16 16.14 -11.37
CA GLY A 10 7.69 17.49 -11.55
C GLY A 10 7.68 18.30 -10.26
N SER A 11 8.07 19.57 -10.39
CA SER A 11 7.96 20.57 -9.33
C SER A 11 6.77 21.47 -9.63
N TYR A 12 5.95 21.73 -8.62
CA TYR A 12 4.74 22.55 -8.72
C TYR A 12 4.67 23.51 -7.53
N ALA A 13 4.05 24.66 -7.73
CA ALA A 13 3.66 25.55 -6.64
C ALA A 13 2.25 25.20 -6.14
N ILE A 14 2.03 25.30 -4.83
CA ILE A 14 0.71 25.17 -4.22
C ILE A 14 0.25 26.58 -3.82
N TRP A 15 -0.87 27.00 -4.37
CA TRP A 15 -1.56 28.23 -4.00
C TRP A 15 -2.88 27.90 -3.33
N THR A 16 -3.33 28.78 -2.45
CA THR A 16 -4.58 28.59 -1.72
C THR A 16 -5.40 29.88 -1.71
N ILE A 17 -6.72 29.74 -1.79
CA ILE A 17 -7.69 30.80 -1.49
C ILE A 17 -8.47 30.33 -0.27
N PRO A 18 -8.08 30.79 0.95
CA PRO A 18 -8.73 30.37 2.18
C PRO A 18 -10.16 30.91 2.29
N GLY A 19 -11.09 30.04 2.68
CA GLY A 19 -12.47 30.40 3.03
C GLY A 19 -12.86 29.86 4.40
N LYS A 20 -14.03 30.27 4.91
CA LYS A 20 -14.53 29.86 6.24
C LYS A 20 -14.94 28.39 6.32
N LYS A 21 -15.45 27.83 5.22
CA LYS A 21 -15.98 26.45 5.15
C LYS A 21 -15.12 25.56 4.26
N GLU A 22 -14.51 26.14 3.24
CA GLU A 22 -13.69 25.41 2.28
C GLU A 22 -12.54 26.30 1.81
N TRP A 23 -11.44 25.68 1.41
CA TRP A 23 -10.32 26.33 0.76
C TRP A 23 -10.29 25.91 -0.70
N THR A 24 -10.01 26.85 -1.60
CA THR A 24 -9.62 26.49 -2.97
C THR A 24 -8.12 26.25 -3.00
N ILE A 25 -7.72 25.05 -3.42
CA ILE A 25 -6.32 24.69 -3.63
C ILE A 25 -6.05 24.72 -5.13
N ILE A 26 -4.90 25.28 -5.48
CA ILE A 26 -4.48 25.51 -6.85
C ILE A 26 -3.08 24.91 -6.99
N ILE A 27 -2.93 24.00 -7.95
CA ILE A 27 -1.63 23.44 -8.33
C ILE A 27 -1.18 24.18 -9.58
N ASN A 28 -0.07 24.90 -9.48
CA ASN A 28 0.46 25.74 -10.55
C ASN A 28 1.79 25.16 -11.09
N LYS A 29 1.94 25.16 -12.42
CA LYS A 29 3.09 24.59 -13.15
C LYS A 29 4.38 25.38 -12.94
N ASP A 30 4.27 26.67 -12.62
CA ASP A 30 5.44 27.49 -12.33
C ASP A 30 5.79 27.44 -10.85
N ALA A 31 6.72 26.54 -10.53
CA ALA A 31 7.27 26.34 -9.19
C ALA A 31 8.28 27.43 -8.77
N LYS A 32 8.65 28.37 -9.65
CA LYS A 32 9.61 29.45 -9.36
C LYS A 32 8.93 30.75 -8.96
N ASN A 33 7.61 30.81 -9.09
CA ASN A 33 6.82 31.94 -8.63
C ASN A 33 6.97 32.13 -7.11
N TRP A 34 7.01 33.39 -6.69
CA TRP A 34 7.23 33.78 -5.31
C TRP A 34 6.38 35.00 -4.94
N GLY A 35 6.05 35.11 -3.66
CA GLY A 35 5.25 36.21 -3.14
C GLY A 35 3.84 36.22 -3.74
N THR A 36 3.51 37.31 -4.45
CA THR A 36 2.20 37.52 -5.09
C THR A 36 2.25 37.40 -6.61
N VAL A 37 3.39 37.04 -7.19
CA VAL A 37 3.52 36.84 -8.64
C VAL A 37 2.80 35.54 -9.00
N TYR A 38 1.63 35.69 -9.60
CA TYR A 38 0.72 34.59 -9.90
C TYR A 38 0.07 34.79 -11.28
N SER A 39 -0.02 33.69 -12.03
CA SER A 39 -0.63 33.63 -13.35
C SER A 39 -1.56 32.42 -13.42
N GLU A 40 -2.85 32.67 -13.62
CA GLU A 40 -3.88 31.63 -13.78
C GLU A 40 -3.65 30.77 -15.03
N ALA A 41 -2.96 31.28 -16.05
CA ALA A 41 -2.60 30.51 -17.24
C ALA A 41 -1.66 29.33 -16.92
N ASP A 42 -0.93 29.41 -15.81
CA ASP A 42 0.00 28.39 -15.35
C ASP A 42 -0.64 27.37 -14.42
N ASP A 43 -1.94 27.51 -14.11
CA ASP A 43 -2.64 26.54 -13.31
C ASP A 43 -2.73 25.20 -14.05
N LEU A 44 -2.31 24.13 -13.35
CA LEU A 44 -2.54 22.77 -13.78
C LEU A 44 -4.00 22.37 -13.50
N PHE A 45 -4.45 22.61 -12.27
CA PHE A 45 -5.83 22.44 -11.86
C PHE A 45 -6.13 23.12 -10.53
N ARG A 46 -7.43 23.33 -10.28
CA ARG A 46 -7.99 23.82 -9.01
C ARG A 46 -9.00 22.82 -8.45
N PHE A 47 -9.12 22.77 -7.14
CA PHE A 47 -10.13 21.98 -6.44
C PHE A 47 -10.45 22.59 -5.06
N THR A 48 -11.64 22.31 -4.53
CA THR A 48 -12.02 22.72 -3.17
C THR A 48 -11.83 21.57 -2.19
N VAL A 49 -11.55 21.94 -0.94
CA VAL A 49 -11.38 21.03 0.21
C VAL A 49 -12.02 21.67 1.43
N GLU A 50 -12.63 20.85 2.28
CA GLU A 50 -13.26 21.34 3.51
C GLU A 50 -12.20 21.91 4.47
N ALA A 51 -12.57 23.02 5.12
CA ALA A 51 -11.80 23.61 6.21
C ALA A 51 -12.36 23.10 7.54
N GLU A 52 -11.57 22.28 8.22
CA GLU A 52 -11.95 21.67 9.49
C GLU A 52 -11.43 22.50 10.66
N SER A 53 -12.17 22.49 11.78
CA SER A 53 -11.69 23.11 13.01
C SER A 53 -10.83 22.13 13.80
N MET A 54 -9.63 22.57 14.20
CA MET A 54 -8.67 21.78 14.98
C MET A 54 -8.35 22.42 16.34
N LYS A 55 -7.96 21.58 17.31
CA LYS A 55 -7.39 21.99 18.61
C LYS A 55 -6.23 21.07 18.98
N PRO A 56 -5.14 21.58 19.59
CA PRO A 56 -4.88 22.98 19.94
C PRO A 56 -4.65 23.89 18.72
N SER A 57 -4.61 25.21 18.93
CA SER A 57 -4.26 26.19 17.88
C SER A 57 -2.81 25.98 17.42
N MET A 58 -2.57 26.09 16.12
CA MET A 58 -1.26 25.99 15.49
C MET A 58 -0.75 27.38 15.10
N GLU A 59 0.18 27.95 15.88
CA GLU A 59 0.68 29.31 15.66
C GLU A 59 1.69 29.41 14.49
N THR A 60 2.23 28.27 14.03
CA THR A 60 3.18 28.20 12.91
C THR A 60 2.60 27.43 11.75
N PHE A 61 2.71 27.98 10.54
CA PHE A 61 2.10 27.41 9.34
C PHE A 61 2.79 26.11 9.06
N THR A 62 2.02 25.03 9.12
CA THR A 62 2.56 23.68 9.06
C THR A 62 1.96 22.95 7.88
N MET A 63 2.84 22.45 7.03
CA MET A 63 2.51 21.50 5.99
C MET A 63 3.13 20.16 6.36
N GLN A 64 2.32 19.11 6.43
CA GLN A 64 2.81 17.77 6.78
C GLN A 64 2.12 16.68 5.98
N PHE A 65 2.83 15.59 5.72
CA PHE A 65 2.21 14.37 5.23
C PHE A 65 1.72 13.55 6.42
N ALA A 66 0.43 13.24 6.43
CA ALA A 66 -0.25 12.48 7.46
C ALA A 66 -1.00 11.28 6.85
N ASN A 67 -1.51 10.41 7.71
CA ASN A 67 -2.35 9.26 7.33
C ASN A 67 -1.71 8.39 6.23
N ILE A 68 -0.40 8.16 6.35
CA ILE A 68 0.39 7.42 5.36
C ILE A 68 -0.04 5.96 5.33
N LYS A 69 -0.51 5.55 4.16
CA LYS A 69 -0.90 4.19 3.79
C LYS A 69 -0.12 3.79 2.53
N PRO A 70 -0.15 2.50 2.14
CA PRO A 70 0.69 2.03 1.04
C PRO A 70 0.41 2.71 -0.32
N GLU A 71 -0.84 3.06 -0.62
CA GLU A 71 -1.25 3.73 -1.88
C GLU A 71 -1.85 5.12 -1.68
N SER A 72 -1.79 5.67 -0.46
CA SER A 72 -2.38 6.98 -0.18
C SER A 72 -1.73 7.66 1.01
N CYS A 73 -1.75 8.99 1.00
CA CYS A 73 -1.50 9.81 2.18
C CYS A 73 -2.35 11.08 2.08
N GLU A 74 -2.26 11.94 3.08
CA GLU A 74 -2.87 13.25 3.05
C GLU A 74 -1.80 14.31 3.26
N LEU A 75 -1.88 15.40 2.51
CA LEU A 75 -1.13 16.62 2.80
C LEU A 75 -2.02 17.52 3.66
N HIS A 76 -1.62 17.74 4.91
CA HIS A 76 -2.32 18.59 5.85
C HIS A 76 -1.71 19.99 5.84
N LEU A 77 -2.54 21.02 5.72
CA LEU A 77 -2.19 22.43 5.89
C LEU A 77 -2.86 22.93 7.17
N LEU A 78 -2.07 23.38 8.15
CA LEU A 78 -2.53 23.73 9.49
C LEU A 78 -2.12 25.16 9.85
N TRP A 79 -3.08 25.96 10.33
CA TRP A 79 -2.84 27.30 10.87
C TRP A 79 -3.97 27.78 11.78
N GLY A 80 -3.61 28.36 12.92
CA GLY A 80 -4.55 28.72 13.96
C GLY A 80 -5.40 27.50 14.34
N THR A 81 -6.72 27.66 14.31
CA THR A 81 -7.67 26.57 14.57
C THR A 81 -8.24 25.93 13.30
N THR A 82 -7.59 26.14 12.14
CA THR A 82 -8.04 25.59 10.85
C THR A 82 -7.07 24.53 10.34
N ALA A 83 -7.63 23.40 9.90
CA ALA A 83 -6.94 22.33 9.22
C ALA A 83 -7.58 22.08 7.85
N VAL A 84 -6.76 21.74 6.86
CA VAL A 84 -7.21 21.32 5.55
C VAL A 84 -6.45 20.07 5.15
N SER A 85 -7.19 19.02 4.76
CA SER A 85 -6.64 17.71 4.38
C SER A 85 -6.78 17.49 2.88
N ILE A 86 -5.66 17.43 2.17
CA ILE A 86 -5.61 17.19 0.72
C ILE A 86 -5.26 15.71 0.48
N PRO A 87 -6.18 14.89 -0.06
CA PRO A 87 -5.89 13.48 -0.29
C PRO A 87 -4.95 13.30 -1.49
N ILE A 88 -3.95 12.45 -1.30
CA ILE A 88 -2.97 12.05 -2.31
C ILE A 88 -3.05 10.54 -2.47
N THR A 89 -3.14 10.07 -3.71
CA THR A 89 -3.12 8.64 -4.01
C THR A 89 -2.03 8.31 -5.03
N THR A 90 -1.44 7.14 -4.90
CA THR A 90 -0.38 6.65 -5.78
C THR A 90 -0.73 5.24 -6.24
N SER A 91 -0.57 4.98 -7.54
CA SER A 91 -0.56 3.60 -8.03
C SER A 91 0.87 3.09 -7.94
N ILE A 92 1.18 2.34 -6.89
CA ILE A 92 2.51 1.71 -6.76
C ILE A 92 2.49 0.24 -7.17
N LYS A 93 1.30 -0.37 -7.28
CA LYS A 93 1.11 -1.76 -7.68
C LYS A 93 1.90 -2.12 -8.95
N GLU A 94 1.83 -1.30 -10.01
CA GLU A 94 2.53 -1.59 -11.26
C GLU A 94 4.06 -1.53 -11.11
N LYS A 95 4.56 -0.57 -10.33
CA LYS A 95 5.99 -0.46 -10.03
C LYS A 95 6.48 -1.65 -9.22
N ILE A 96 5.71 -2.07 -8.21
CA ILE A 96 6.03 -3.27 -7.42
C ILE A 96 5.95 -4.50 -8.31
N ARG A 97 4.95 -4.63 -9.19
CA ARG A 97 4.85 -5.75 -10.15
C ARG A 97 6.10 -5.83 -11.01
N ALA A 98 6.54 -4.72 -11.59
CA ALA A 98 7.76 -4.68 -12.40
C ALA A 98 9.01 -5.07 -11.58
N GLN A 99 9.09 -4.67 -10.31
CA GLN A 99 10.19 -5.07 -9.41
C GLN A 99 10.14 -6.57 -9.08
N VAL A 100 8.95 -7.13 -8.85
CA VAL A 100 8.73 -8.56 -8.62
C VAL A 100 9.11 -9.36 -9.86
N ASP A 101 8.65 -8.95 -11.04
CA ASP A 101 8.96 -9.62 -12.31
C ASP A 101 10.46 -9.59 -12.61
N LYS A 102 11.12 -8.46 -12.33
CA LYS A 102 12.58 -8.34 -12.42
C LYS A 102 13.29 -9.29 -11.45
N ALA A 103 12.83 -9.38 -10.20
CA ALA A 103 13.42 -10.28 -9.20
C ALA A 103 13.22 -11.76 -9.54
N LEU A 104 12.07 -12.12 -10.13
CA LEU A 104 11.78 -13.46 -10.63
C LEU A 104 12.51 -13.82 -11.93
N SER A 105 13.13 -12.85 -12.58
CA SER A 105 13.94 -13.05 -13.79
C SER A 105 15.45 -13.06 -13.51
N ALA A 106 15.85 -13.01 -12.24
CA ALA A 106 17.26 -13.04 -11.84
C ALA A 106 17.85 -14.45 -11.97
N ASP A 107 19.16 -14.55 -12.23
CA ASP A 107 19.86 -15.83 -12.40
C ASP A 107 19.76 -16.75 -11.18
N LYS A 108 19.68 -16.16 -9.98
CA LYS A 108 19.53 -16.88 -8.72
C LYS A 108 18.28 -16.42 -7.99
N ILE A 109 17.25 -17.26 -8.04
CA ILE A 109 15.98 -17.03 -7.33
C ILE A 109 15.99 -17.83 -6.03
N THR A 110 15.65 -17.17 -4.91
CA THR A 110 15.62 -17.80 -3.59
C THR A 110 14.18 -18.07 -3.15
N ALA A 111 13.99 -18.92 -2.14
CA ALA A 111 12.68 -19.10 -1.51
C ALA A 111 12.09 -17.78 -1.02
N GLY A 112 12.92 -16.86 -0.50
CA GLY A 112 12.50 -15.52 -0.10
C GLY A 112 12.01 -14.67 -1.27
N THR A 113 12.62 -14.79 -2.46
CA THR A 113 12.16 -14.11 -3.67
C THR A 113 10.78 -14.61 -4.09
N TYR A 114 10.57 -15.93 -4.09
CA TYR A 114 9.27 -16.53 -4.40
C TYR A 114 8.21 -16.17 -3.35
N GLN A 115 8.57 -16.16 -2.06
CA GLN A 115 7.68 -15.74 -0.98
C GLN A 115 7.24 -14.28 -1.17
N ALA A 116 8.18 -13.36 -1.44
CA ALA A 116 7.87 -11.96 -1.65
C ALA A 116 6.93 -11.76 -2.85
N ALA A 117 7.17 -12.48 -3.94
CA ALA A 117 6.29 -12.49 -5.11
C ALA A 117 4.89 -13.04 -4.77
N ALA A 118 4.81 -14.16 -4.05
CA ALA A 118 3.54 -14.75 -3.62
C ALA A 118 2.72 -13.78 -2.77
N ASN A 119 3.34 -13.11 -1.79
CA ASN A 119 2.69 -12.09 -0.97
C ASN A 119 2.20 -10.90 -1.81
N PHE A 120 3.02 -10.40 -2.74
CA PHE A 120 2.60 -9.32 -3.62
C PHE A 120 1.36 -9.71 -4.45
N TYR A 121 1.41 -10.86 -5.12
CA TYR A 121 0.30 -11.31 -5.95
C TYR A 121 -0.96 -11.62 -5.13
N TYR A 122 -0.81 -12.10 -3.89
CA TYR A 122 -1.93 -12.41 -2.99
C TYR A 122 -2.57 -11.16 -2.35
N GLU A 123 -1.75 -10.30 -1.74
CA GLU A 123 -2.24 -9.19 -0.94
C GLU A 123 -2.57 -7.97 -1.78
N TRP A 124 -1.72 -7.67 -2.76
CA TRP A 124 -1.80 -6.46 -3.57
C TRP A 124 -2.48 -6.73 -4.89
N ASP A 125 -1.95 -7.65 -5.70
CA ASP A 125 -2.42 -7.83 -7.08
C ASP A 125 -3.75 -8.56 -7.17
N LYS A 126 -4.06 -9.39 -6.16
CA LYS A 126 -5.21 -10.32 -6.15
C LYS A 126 -5.18 -11.32 -7.32
N ASP A 127 -3.99 -11.59 -7.86
CA ASP A 127 -3.76 -12.65 -8.84
C ASP A 127 -3.41 -13.94 -8.08
N TYR A 128 -4.45 -14.66 -7.65
CA TYR A 128 -4.27 -15.86 -6.83
C TYR A 128 -3.55 -16.99 -7.57
N ASN A 129 -3.66 -17.05 -8.90
CA ASN A 129 -2.95 -18.05 -9.70
C ASN A 129 -1.44 -17.82 -9.65
N LYS A 130 -0.99 -16.57 -9.88
CA LYS A 130 0.43 -16.22 -9.73
C LYS A 130 0.89 -16.34 -8.28
N ALA A 131 0.05 -15.99 -7.31
CA ALA A 131 0.38 -16.13 -5.91
C ALA A 131 0.64 -17.61 -5.57
N LEU A 132 -0.25 -18.52 -5.97
CA LEU A 132 -0.12 -19.95 -5.72
C LEU A 132 1.12 -20.54 -6.41
N ALA A 133 1.36 -20.19 -7.67
CA ALA A 133 2.53 -20.65 -8.42
C ALA A 133 3.84 -20.24 -7.73
N ASN A 134 3.92 -19.02 -7.21
CA ASN A 134 5.10 -18.56 -6.47
C ASN A 134 5.18 -19.19 -5.07
N ALA A 135 4.06 -19.36 -4.36
CA ALA A 135 4.05 -20.03 -3.06
C ALA A 135 4.51 -21.48 -3.16
N ALA A 136 4.08 -22.21 -4.20
CA ALA A 136 4.53 -23.57 -4.49
C ALA A 136 6.06 -23.62 -4.66
N LYS A 137 6.63 -22.77 -5.54
CA LYS A 137 8.08 -22.67 -5.73
C LYS A 137 8.82 -22.29 -4.44
N ALA A 138 8.24 -21.42 -3.61
CA ALA A 138 8.82 -21.07 -2.31
C ALA A 138 8.88 -22.29 -1.37
N THR A 139 7.79 -23.06 -1.29
CA THR A 139 7.74 -24.29 -0.46
C THR A 139 8.67 -25.39 -0.98
N GLU A 140 8.85 -25.53 -2.29
CA GLU A 140 9.81 -26.46 -2.89
C GLU A 140 11.26 -26.07 -2.58
N ALA A 141 11.57 -24.78 -2.67
CA ALA A 141 12.90 -24.25 -2.35
C ALA A 141 13.20 -24.23 -0.84
N SER A 142 12.19 -24.34 0.02
CA SER A 142 12.34 -24.34 1.48
C SER A 142 11.29 -25.24 2.16
N PRO A 143 11.42 -26.56 2.03
CA PRO A 143 10.37 -27.52 2.42
C PRO A 143 10.16 -27.65 3.93
N LYS A 144 11.02 -27.05 4.76
CA LYS A 144 10.87 -26.99 6.22
C LYS A 144 10.31 -25.66 6.72
N ALA A 145 10.14 -24.67 5.84
CA ALA A 145 9.61 -23.36 6.22
C ALA A 145 8.09 -23.43 6.38
N PHE A 146 7.61 -23.79 7.58
CA PHE A 146 6.18 -23.93 7.91
C PHE A 146 5.34 -22.71 7.51
N TYR A 147 5.90 -21.50 7.63
CA TYR A 147 5.21 -20.26 7.28
C TYR A 147 4.88 -20.14 5.78
N LEU A 148 5.64 -20.78 4.90
CA LEU A 148 5.36 -20.82 3.45
C LEU A 148 4.17 -21.73 3.15
N PHE A 149 4.04 -22.85 3.85
CA PHE A 149 2.86 -23.72 3.72
C PHE A 149 1.60 -23.02 4.23
N LEU A 150 1.70 -22.22 5.31
CA LEU A 150 0.56 -21.42 5.76
C LEU A 150 0.15 -20.36 4.72
N LEU A 151 1.12 -19.69 4.07
CA LEU A 151 0.84 -18.75 2.98
C LEU A 151 0.12 -19.45 1.82
N LYS A 152 0.64 -20.61 1.38
CA LYS A 152 0.05 -21.40 0.30
C LYS A 152 -1.39 -21.82 0.63
N ALA A 153 -1.63 -22.33 1.84
CA ALA A 153 -2.96 -22.70 2.31
C ALA A 153 -3.96 -21.53 2.34
N ARG A 154 -3.50 -20.32 2.69
CA ARG A 154 -4.35 -19.11 2.67
C ARG A 154 -4.80 -18.76 1.25
N ILE A 155 -3.86 -18.82 0.31
CA ILE A 155 -4.13 -18.58 -1.11
C ILE A 155 -5.13 -19.61 -1.64
N GLU A 156 -4.89 -20.90 -1.40
CA GLU A 156 -5.76 -22.00 -1.85
C GLU A 156 -7.18 -21.87 -1.27
N LYS A 157 -7.31 -21.53 0.01
CA LYS A 157 -8.62 -21.27 0.63
C LYS A 157 -9.34 -20.12 -0.07
N ASP A 158 -8.67 -19.00 -0.32
CA ASP A 158 -9.29 -17.84 -0.99
C ASP A 158 -9.60 -18.12 -2.47
N MET A 159 -8.92 -19.10 -3.09
CA MET A 159 -9.29 -19.66 -4.40
C MET A 159 -10.45 -20.67 -4.34
N GLY A 160 -10.90 -21.04 -3.15
CA GLY A 160 -11.96 -22.03 -2.93
C GLY A 160 -11.48 -23.49 -2.93
N ASP A 161 -10.18 -23.75 -3.07
CA ASP A 161 -9.60 -25.10 -3.00
C ASP A 161 -9.38 -25.52 -1.53
N LYS A 162 -10.47 -25.94 -0.89
CA LYS A 162 -10.46 -26.38 0.51
C LYS A 162 -9.64 -27.64 0.74
N VAL A 163 -9.48 -28.50 -0.27
CA VAL A 163 -8.78 -29.77 -0.12
C VAL A 163 -7.28 -29.52 -0.03
N SER A 164 -6.73 -28.76 -0.98
CA SER A 164 -5.32 -28.37 -0.97
C SER A 164 -5.01 -27.49 0.25
N ALA A 165 -5.88 -26.51 0.55
CA ALA A 165 -5.70 -25.62 1.68
C ALA A 165 -5.59 -26.37 3.02
N LYS A 166 -6.41 -27.41 3.21
CA LYS A 166 -6.33 -28.26 4.40
C LYS A 166 -5.00 -29.00 4.45
N ALA A 167 -4.59 -29.63 3.36
CA ALA A 167 -3.35 -30.41 3.30
C ALA A 167 -2.11 -29.56 3.62
N ASP A 168 -2.02 -28.36 3.05
CA ASP A 168 -0.91 -27.45 3.33
C ASP A 168 -0.96 -26.86 4.74
N ALA A 169 -2.15 -26.58 5.27
CA ALA A 169 -2.29 -26.15 6.67
C ALA A 169 -1.88 -27.25 7.66
N GLU A 170 -2.22 -28.51 7.39
CA GLU A 170 -1.75 -29.67 8.18
C GLU A 170 -0.23 -29.81 8.12
N LYS A 171 0.37 -29.60 6.94
CA LYS A 171 1.83 -29.59 6.78
C LYS A 171 2.50 -28.45 7.55
N CYS A 172 1.91 -27.25 7.54
CA CYS A 172 2.34 -26.14 8.40
C CYS A 172 2.29 -26.54 9.87
N ILE A 173 1.18 -27.12 10.34
CA ILE A 173 1.02 -27.54 11.74
C ILE A 173 2.10 -28.55 12.14
N ALA A 174 2.35 -29.58 11.30
CA ALA A 174 3.35 -30.60 11.59
C ALA A 174 4.76 -30.01 11.72
N LEU A 175 5.19 -29.20 10.75
CA LEU A 175 6.51 -28.55 10.74
C LEU A 175 6.65 -27.51 11.88
N ALA A 176 5.61 -26.75 12.17
CA ALA A 176 5.60 -25.78 13.26
C ALA A 176 5.65 -26.47 14.63
N THR A 177 4.99 -27.62 14.79
CA THR A 177 5.06 -28.43 16.01
C THR A 177 6.48 -28.95 16.25
N GLU A 178 7.14 -29.47 15.22
CA GLU A 178 8.56 -29.89 15.30
C GLU A 178 9.47 -28.72 15.68
N ALA A 179 9.22 -27.55 15.10
CA ALA A 179 9.93 -26.31 15.40
C ALA A 179 9.53 -25.65 16.74
N LYS A 180 8.61 -26.26 17.52
CA LYS A 180 8.06 -25.72 18.77
C LYS A 180 7.50 -24.30 18.64
N ASN A 181 6.85 -24.03 17.51
CA ASN A 181 6.21 -22.75 17.21
C ASN A 181 4.69 -22.86 17.32
N ASP A 182 4.18 -22.63 18.53
CA ASP A 182 2.75 -22.76 18.85
C ASP A 182 1.87 -21.75 18.10
N ASP A 183 2.42 -20.59 17.72
CA ASP A 183 1.66 -19.57 17.01
C ASP A 183 1.26 -20.04 15.60
N TYR A 184 2.19 -20.62 14.84
CA TYR A 184 1.88 -21.17 13.52
C TYR A 184 1.02 -22.44 13.58
N VAL A 185 1.15 -23.24 14.65
CA VAL A 185 0.23 -24.35 14.92
C VAL A 185 -1.20 -23.83 15.11
N ARG A 186 -1.39 -22.78 15.92
CA ARG A 186 -2.68 -22.14 16.13
C ARG A 186 -3.24 -21.57 14.83
N GLN A 187 -2.45 -20.80 14.08
CA GLN A 187 -2.88 -20.20 12.82
C GLN A 187 -3.29 -21.25 11.78
N GLY A 188 -2.57 -22.38 11.69
CA GLY A 188 -2.95 -23.49 10.82
C GLY A 188 -4.29 -24.12 11.22
N LYS A 189 -4.51 -24.37 12.52
CA LYS A 189 -5.79 -24.90 13.02
C LYS A 189 -6.95 -23.94 12.77
N GLU A 190 -6.74 -22.65 12.98
CA GLU A 190 -7.73 -21.61 12.69
C GLU A 190 -8.08 -21.51 11.20
N LEU A 191 -7.11 -21.73 10.32
CA LEU A 191 -7.35 -21.78 8.88
C LEU A 191 -8.23 -22.98 8.54
N ILE A 192 -7.89 -24.18 9.03
CA ILE A 192 -8.68 -25.41 8.82
C ILE A 192 -10.12 -25.25 9.31
N ALA A 193 -10.32 -24.61 10.47
CA ALA A 193 -11.66 -24.36 11.01
C ALA A 193 -12.51 -23.39 10.16
N LYS A 194 -11.89 -22.62 9.26
CA LYS A 194 -12.53 -21.65 8.37
C LYS A 194 -12.73 -22.18 6.93
N LEU A 195 -12.32 -23.40 6.63
CA LEU A 195 -12.57 -24.07 5.35
C LEU A 195 -14.04 -24.48 5.26
#